data_AF-U6LTR9-F1
#
_entry.id   AF-U6LTR9-F1
#
_cell.length_a   1.000
_cell.length_b   1.000
_cell.length_c   1.000
_cell.angle_alpha   90.00
_cell.angle_beta   90.00
_cell.angle_gamma   90.00
#
_symmetry.space_group_name_H-M   'P 1'
#
loop_
_entity.id
_entity.type
_entity.pdbx_description
1 polymer ?
#
loop_
_entity_poly.entity_id
_entity_poly.type
_entity_poly.pdbx_seq_one_letter_code
_entity_poly.pdbx_strand_id
1 'polypeptide(L)'
;MSGLPPSLRGLLQQFGGLVGSGDPQELPDASEQIYISSLALLKMLKHGRAGGPMEAGVPMEVMGLMLGEFIDDFTVRVVDVFSMPQSGTDVNTQQSFEQLNQRAVGVVVDPIQSVKGKVVMDCFRLINPHFMMLG
;
A
#
# COMPACT_ATOMS: atom_id res chain seq x y z
N MET A 1 45.13 -13.22 25.84
CA MET A 1 44.86 -12.87 24.42
C MET A 1 44.23 -11.47 24.39
N SER A 2 45.02 -10.44 24.70
CA SER A 2 44.56 -9.11 25.15
C SER A 2 45.34 -7.97 24.49
N GLY A 3 45.65 -8.10 23.20
CA GLY A 3 46.70 -7.29 22.55
C GLY A 3 46.29 -6.33 21.43
N LEU A 4 45.02 -5.90 21.33
CA LEU A 4 44.63 -4.95 20.27
C LEU A 4 44.48 -3.50 20.81
N PRO A 5 45.07 -2.49 20.14
CA PRO A 5 45.01 -1.10 20.59
C PRO A 5 43.57 -0.53 20.52
N PRO A 6 43.19 0.40 21.43
CA PRO A 6 41.81 0.91 21.54
C PRO A 6 41.26 1.53 20.24
N SER A 7 42.13 2.18 19.45
CA SER A 7 41.79 2.76 18.15
C SER A 7 41.42 1.71 17.10
N LEU A 8 42.04 0.54 17.15
CA LEU A 8 41.75 -0.57 16.24
C LEU A 8 40.51 -1.36 16.68
N ARG A 9 40.21 -1.36 17.98
CA ARG A 9 38.97 -1.93 18.53
C ARG A 9 37.75 -1.09 18.15
N GLY A 10 37.88 0.24 18.14
CA GLY A 10 36.87 1.15 17.61
C GLY A 10 36.65 0.98 16.12
N LEU A 11 37.72 0.78 15.33
CA LEU A 11 37.62 0.51 13.90
C LEU A 11 36.98 -0.85 13.60
N LEU A 12 37.29 -1.91 14.37
CA LEU A 12 36.63 -3.21 14.25
C LEU A 12 35.18 -3.22 14.76
N GLN A 13 34.82 -2.34 15.70
CA GLN A 13 33.43 -2.14 16.09
C GLN A 13 32.66 -1.30 15.06
N GLN A 14 33.35 -0.38 14.36
CA GLN A 14 32.80 0.41 13.26
C GLN A 14 32.66 -0.41 11.96
N PHE A 15 33.54 -1.40 11.74
CA PHE A 15 33.40 -2.37 10.63
C PHE A 15 32.55 -3.60 11.01
N GLY A 16 32.47 -3.95 12.30
CA GLY A 16 31.64 -5.05 12.82
C GLY A 16 30.18 -4.66 13.06
N GLY A 17 29.86 -3.36 13.06
CA GLY A 17 28.48 -2.84 13.13
C GLY A 17 27.72 -2.88 11.80
N LEU A 18 28.34 -3.37 10.71
CA LEU A 18 27.67 -3.62 9.43
C LEU A 18 27.07 -5.03 9.33
N VAL A 19 27.23 -5.87 10.36
CA VAL A 19 26.27 -6.96 10.57
C VAL A 19 25.06 -6.34 11.23
N GLY A 20 24.35 -5.53 10.44
CA GLY A 20 23.01 -5.09 10.76
C GLY A 20 22.23 -6.34 11.15
N SER A 21 21.55 -6.24 12.30
CA SER A 21 20.51 -7.14 12.73
C SER A 21 19.73 -7.62 11.53
N GLY A 22 20.01 -8.85 11.11
CA GLY A 22 19.20 -9.58 10.16
C GLY A 22 17.89 -9.87 10.87
N ASP A 23 17.02 -8.86 10.97
CA ASP A 23 15.61 -9.14 10.87
C ASP A 23 15.49 -9.96 9.57
N PRO A 24 14.94 -11.18 9.61
CA PRO A 24 14.77 -11.96 8.40
C PRO A 24 14.08 -11.04 7.40
N GLN A 25 14.77 -10.80 6.29
CA GLN A 25 14.27 -9.99 5.21
C GLN A 25 13.04 -10.74 4.69
N GLU A 26 11.87 -10.41 5.26
CA GLU A 26 10.59 -10.98 4.88
C GLU A 26 10.42 -10.67 3.41
N LEU A 27 10.68 -11.67 2.59
CA LEU A 27 10.40 -11.63 1.17
C LEU A 27 8.93 -11.24 1.05
N PRO A 28 8.60 -10.15 0.34
CA PRO A 28 7.22 -9.73 0.18
C PRO A 28 6.47 -10.88 -0.51
N ASP A 29 5.58 -11.52 0.24
CA ASP A 29 4.78 -12.63 -0.26
C ASP A 29 3.71 -12.08 -1.20
N ALA A 30 3.54 -12.73 -2.35
CA ALA A 30 2.56 -12.36 -3.38
C ALA A 30 1.23 -13.12 -3.23
N SER A 31 1.12 -14.00 -2.23
CA SER A 31 -0.06 -14.87 -2.02
C SER A 31 -1.20 -14.22 -1.22
N GLU A 32 -1.10 -12.92 -0.90
CA GLU A 32 -2.12 -12.23 -0.11
C GLU A 32 -3.47 -12.13 -0.85
N GLN A 33 -4.55 -12.44 -0.14
CA GLN A 33 -5.92 -12.38 -0.62
C GLN A 33 -6.67 -11.24 0.06
N ILE A 34 -7.43 -10.50 -0.74
CA ILE A 34 -8.24 -9.37 -0.28
C ILE A 34 -9.72 -9.69 -0.49
N TYR A 35 -10.46 -9.84 0.60
CA TYR A 35 -11.91 -10.03 0.56
C TYR A 35 -12.61 -8.68 0.67
N ILE A 36 -13.31 -8.28 -0.39
CA ILE A 36 -14.05 -7.01 -0.42
C ILE A 36 -15.54 -7.29 -0.18
N SER A 37 -16.12 -6.64 0.83
CA SER A 37 -17.56 -6.73 1.07
C SER A 37 -18.37 -6.14 -0.10
N SER A 38 -19.56 -6.69 -0.35
CA SER A 38 -20.45 -6.13 -1.38
C SER A 38 -20.84 -4.68 -1.09
N LEU A 39 -20.91 -4.30 0.20
CA LEU A 39 -21.17 -2.92 0.62
C LEU A 39 -20.04 -1.98 0.16
N ALA A 40 -18.79 -2.35 0.45
CA ALA A 40 -17.60 -1.61 0.03
C ALA A 40 -17.57 -1.45 -1.49
N LEU A 41 -17.77 -2.55 -2.22
CA LEU A 41 -17.73 -2.53 -3.68
C LEU A 41 -18.81 -1.63 -4.30
N LEU A 42 -20.05 -1.70 -3.78
CA LEU A 42 -21.13 -0.84 -4.26
C LEU A 42 -20.86 0.64 -3.96
N LYS A 43 -20.25 0.95 -2.81
CA LYS A 43 -19.83 2.33 -2.48
C LYS A 43 -18.74 2.82 -3.41
N MET A 44 -17.72 2.00 -3.70
CA MET A 44 -16.67 2.31 -4.68
C MET A 44 -17.25 2.60 -6.07
N LEU A 45 -18.13 1.73 -6.57
CA LEU A 45 -18.75 1.91 -7.89
C LEU A 45 -19.69 3.12 -7.96
N LYS A 46 -20.49 3.36 -6.92
CA LYS A 46 -21.36 4.55 -6.83
C LYS A 46 -20.52 5.82 -6.80
N HIS A 47 -19.42 5.82 -6.05
CA HIS A 47 -18.53 6.96 -5.93
C HIS A 47 -17.77 7.25 -7.23
N GLY A 48 -17.18 6.22 -7.85
CA GLY A 48 -16.47 6.35 -9.13
C GLY A 48 -17.38 6.81 -10.28
N ARG A 49 -18.67 6.46 -10.26
CA ARG A 49 -19.67 6.97 -11.23
C ARG A 49 -20.23 8.34 -10.87
N ALA A 50 -20.13 8.77 -9.61
CA ALA A 50 -20.59 10.07 -9.14
C ALA A 50 -19.57 11.20 -9.39
N GLY A 51 -18.34 10.87 -9.80
CA GLY A 51 -17.46 11.83 -10.46
C GLY A 51 -18.23 12.47 -11.61
N GLY A 52 -18.56 13.76 -11.47
CA GLY A 52 -19.51 14.47 -12.32
C GLY A 52 -19.05 14.60 -13.78
N PRO A 53 -19.85 15.25 -14.64
CA PRO A 53 -19.41 15.57 -15.99
C PRO A 53 -18.09 16.35 -15.92
N MET A 54 -17.12 15.93 -16.73
CA MET A 54 -15.81 16.55 -16.92
C MET A 54 -15.87 18.08 -16.76
N GLU A 55 -15.42 18.63 -15.64
CA GLU A 55 -14.98 20.02 -15.64
C GLU A 55 -13.59 20.05 -16.27
N ALA A 56 -13.47 20.78 -17.39
CA ALA A 56 -12.23 20.95 -18.15
C ALA A 56 -11.64 19.71 -18.85
N GLY A 57 -12.42 18.65 -19.08
CA GLY A 57 -12.00 17.50 -19.90
C GLY A 57 -11.01 16.53 -19.22
N VAL A 58 -10.74 16.74 -17.93
CA VAL A 58 -9.89 15.85 -17.12
C VAL A 58 -10.79 14.88 -16.37
N PRO A 59 -10.65 13.55 -16.54
CA PRO A 59 -11.39 12.58 -15.73
C PRO A 59 -10.97 12.75 -14.27
N MET A 60 -11.91 13.12 -13.41
CA MET A 60 -11.63 13.26 -11.98
C MET A 60 -11.47 11.86 -11.39
N GLU A 61 -10.25 11.54 -10.97
CA GLU A 61 -10.01 10.36 -10.15
C GLU A 61 -10.66 10.55 -8.79
N VAL A 62 -11.38 9.54 -8.36
CA VAL A 62 -12.13 9.61 -7.11
C VAL A 62 -11.44 8.70 -6.10
N MET A 63 -10.99 9.27 -4.99
CA MET A 63 -10.26 8.54 -3.95
C MET A 63 -11.15 8.25 -2.74
N GLY A 64 -10.86 7.15 -2.06
CA GLY A 64 -11.56 6.76 -0.84
C GLY A 64 -10.65 6.00 0.12
N LEU A 65 -11.11 5.88 1.35
CA LEU A 65 -10.47 5.09 2.40
C LEU A 65 -11.19 3.75 2.55
N MET A 66 -10.40 2.68 2.66
CA MET A 66 -10.91 1.35 2.97
C MET A 66 -10.76 1.09 4.45
N LEU A 67 -11.85 0.64 5.09
CA LEU A 67 -11.85 0.17 6.46
C LEU A 67 -12.02 -1.35 6.45
N GLY A 68 -11.19 -2.01 7.23
CA GLY A 68 -11.15 -3.46 7.26
C GLY A 68 -10.40 -3.99 8.46
N GLU A 69 -10.25 -5.29 8.47
CA GLU A 69 -9.52 -6.04 9.47
C GLU A 69 -8.54 -6.99 8.80
N PHE A 70 -7.41 -7.21 9.45
CA PHE A 70 -6.47 -8.25 9.08
C PHE A 70 -6.90 -9.52 9.79
N ILE A 71 -7.30 -10.55 9.03
CA ILE A 71 -7.75 -11.82 9.60
C ILE A 71 -6.53 -12.68 9.95
N ASP A 72 -5.52 -12.65 9.09
CA ASP A 72 -4.22 -13.30 9.25
C ASP A 72 -3.16 -12.55 8.43
N ASP A 73 -1.98 -13.15 8.28
CA ASP A 73 -0.83 -12.56 7.59
C ASP A 73 -1.03 -12.48 6.06
N PHE A 74 -1.89 -13.33 5.49
CA PHE A 74 -2.15 -13.42 4.05
C PHE A 74 -3.55 -12.98 3.66
N THR A 75 -4.38 -12.57 4.61
CA THR A 75 -5.80 -12.28 4.36
C THR A 75 -6.20 -10.93 4.93
N VAL A 76 -6.64 -10.05 4.04
CA VAL A 76 -7.20 -8.74 4.39
C VAL A 76 -8.69 -8.75 4.07
N ARG A 77 -9.52 -8.31 5.02
CA ARG A 77 -10.97 -8.19 4.80
C ARG A 77 -11.39 -6.74 4.86
N VAL A 78 -11.83 -6.22 3.71
CA VAL A 78 -12.41 -4.87 3.59
C VAL A 78 -13.89 -4.94 3.95
N VAL A 79 -14.24 -4.30 5.07
CA VAL A 79 -15.60 -4.27 5.61
C VAL A 79 -16.39 -3.11 5.00
N ASP A 80 -15.80 -1.92 4.92
CA ASP A 80 -16.47 -0.73 4.42
C ASP A 80 -15.53 0.26 3.71
N VAL A 81 -16.09 1.18 2.92
CA VAL A 81 -15.36 2.22 2.18
C VAL A 81 -16.01 3.57 2.38
N PHE A 82 -15.18 4.59 2.59
CA PHE A 82 -15.61 5.97 2.67
C PHE A 82 -14.99 6.80 1.55
N SER A 83 -15.86 7.51 0.85
CA SER A 83 -15.51 8.52 -0.14
C SER A 83 -14.78 9.69 0.51
N MET A 84 -13.63 10.08 -0.03
CA MET A 84 -12.93 11.28 0.42
C MET A 84 -13.36 12.46 -0.47
N PRO A 85 -13.84 13.58 0.09
CA PRO A 85 -14.11 14.77 -0.71
C PRO A 85 -12.78 15.33 -1.22
N GLN A 86 -12.48 15.10 -2.50
CA GLN A 86 -11.25 15.59 -3.12
C GLN A 86 -11.38 17.10 -3.42
N SER A 87 -10.55 17.89 -2.77
CA SER A 87 -10.40 19.33 -2.98
C SER A 87 -8.95 19.59 -3.37
N GLY A 88 -8.61 19.31 -4.63
CA GLY A 88 -7.24 19.44 -5.13
C GLY A 88 -6.43 18.17 -4.95
N THR A 89 -5.68 17.85 -6.00
CA THR A 89 -4.83 16.66 -6.15
C THR A 89 -3.84 16.50 -5.00
N ASP A 90 -3.90 15.39 -4.25
CA ASP A 90 -2.81 15.04 -3.36
C ASP A 90 -2.46 13.55 -3.43
N VAL A 91 -1.61 13.25 -4.41
CA VAL A 91 -0.81 12.02 -4.53
C VAL A 91 -0.03 11.73 -3.22
N ASN A 92 0.23 12.77 -2.42
CA ASN A 92 0.88 12.70 -1.10
C ASN A 92 0.09 11.90 -0.06
N THR A 93 -1.21 11.70 -0.27
CA THR A 93 -2.08 11.00 0.68
C THR A 93 -1.74 9.52 0.77
N GLN A 94 -1.49 8.85 -0.36
CA GLN A 94 -1.16 7.41 -0.35
C GLN A 94 0.16 7.13 0.37
N GLN A 95 1.20 7.92 0.10
CA GLN A 95 2.52 7.72 0.74
C GLN A 95 2.47 7.94 2.26
N SER A 96 1.64 8.88 2.72
CA SER A 96 1.44 9.12 4.15
C SER A 96 0.72 7.96 4.84
N PHE A 97 -0.25 7.33 4.16
CA PHE A 97 -0.95 6.14 4.71
C PHE A 97 -0.09 4.89 4.69
N GLU A 98 0.79 4.74 3.70
CA GLU A 98 1.73 3.62 3.64
C GLU A 98 2.77 3.68 4.78
N GLN A 99 3.23 4.88 5.15
CA GLN A 99 4.08 5.06 6.34
C GLN A 99 3.39 4.63 7.64
N LEU A 100 2.06 4.73 7.69
CA LEU A 100 1.27 4.37 8.87
C LEU A 100 1.07 2.86 8.99
N ASN A 101 0.97 2.15 7.85
CA ASN A 101 0.78 0.72 7.82
C ASN A 101 1.47 0.09 6.60
N GLN A 102 2.52 -0.69 6.86
CA GLN A 102 3.28 -1.41 5.82
C GLN A 102 2.43 -2.44 5.06
N ARG A 103 1.28 -2.85 5.60
CA ARG A 103 0.33 -3.74 4.93
C ARG A 103 -0.75 -2.98 4.13
N ALA A 104 -0.59 -1.68 3.90
CA ALA A 104 -1.51 -0.91 3.07
C ALA A 104 -1.67 -1.53 1.68
N VAL A 105 -2.91 -1.54 1.20
CA VAL A 105 -3.30 -2.05 -0.12
C VAL A 105 -3.97 -0.90 -0.87
N GLY A 106 -3.53 -0.64 -2.09
CA GLY A 106 -4.23 0.21 -3.04
C GLY A 106 -5.19 -0.62 -3.88
N VAL A 107 -6.42 -0.16 -4.05
CA VAL A 107 -7.40 -0.79 -4.96
C VAL A 107 -7.85 0.25 -5.96
N VAL A 108 -7.77 -0.10 -7.24
CA VAL A 108 -8.25 0.74 -8.36
C VAL A 108 -9.43 0.04 -8.99
N VAL A 109 -10.54 0.75 -9.09
CA VAL A 109 -11.76 0.25 -9.75
C VAL A 109 -12.00 1.12 -10.97
N ASP A 110 -12.21 0.51 -12.14
CA ASP A 110 -12.62 1.22 -13.35
C ASP A 110 -14.15 1.15 -13.49
N PRO A 111 -14.90 2.20 -13.11
CA PRO A 111 -16.36 2.19 -13.19
C PRO A 111 -16.90 2.24 -14.62
N ILE A 112 -16.08 2.65 -15.60
CA ILE A 112 -16.44 2.79 -17.02
C ILE A 112 -16.39 1.41 -17.69
N GLN A 113 -15.30 0.68 -17.50
CA GLN A 113 -15.16 -0.70 -18.01
C GLN A 113 -15.97 -1.72 -17.20
N SER A 114 -16.29 -1.39 -15.94
CA SER A 114 -17.20 -2.20 -15.12
C SER A 114 -18.64 -2.09 -15.64
N VAL A 115 -19.12 -3.17 -16.24
CA VAL A 115 -20.48 -3.31 -16.78
C VAL A 115 -21.32 -4.27 -15.93
N LYS A 116 -22.61 -4.39 -16.22
CA LYS A 116 -23.48 -5.32 -15.47
C LYS A 116 -22.90 -6.74 -15.53
N GLY A 117 -22.62 -7.33 -14.37
CA GLY A 117 -22.08 -8.68 -14.25
C GLY A 117 -20.55 -8.78 -14.35
N LYS A 118 -19.83 -7.67 -14.58
CA LYS A 118 -18.36 -7.65 -14.62
C LYS A 118 -17.83 -6.39 -13.94
N VAL A 119 -17.06 -6.57 -12.88
CA VAL A 119 -16.28 -5.50 -12.26
C VAL A 119 -14.84 -5.63 -12.73
N VAL A 120 -14.28 -4.53 -13.21
CA VAL A 120 -12.86 -4.39 -13.54
C VAL A 120 -12.21 -3.64 -12.39
N MET A 121 -11.33 -4.33 -11.68
CA MET A 121 -10.59 -3.77 -10.56
C MET A 121 -9.24 -4.47 -10.43
N ASP A 122 -8.25 -3.72 -9.99
CA ASP A 122 -6.90 -4.20 -9.70
C ASP A 122 -6.51 -3.82 -8.27
N CYS A 123 -5.73 -4.68 -7.63
CA CYS A 123 -5.20 -4.47 -6.28
C CYS A 123 -3.68 -4.39 -6.35
N PHE A 124 -3.11 -3.42 -5.67
CA PHE A 124 -1.68 -3.14 -5.67
C PHE A 124 -1.19 -3.04 -4.24
N ARG A 125 0.04 -3.51 -4.02
CA ARG A 125 0.84 -3.17 -2.86
C ARG A 125 2.11 -2.50 -3.36
N LEU A 126 2.51 -1.40 -2.71
CA LEU A 126 3.79 -0.80 -3.04
C LEU A 126 4.91 -1.68 -2.48
N ILE A 127 5.90 -1.96 -3.32
CA ILE A 127 7.12 -2.64 -2.89
C ILE A 127 8.15 -1.56 -2.59
N ASN A 128 8.76 -1.64 -1.42
CA ASN A 128 9.82 -0.72 -1.06
C ASN A 128 10.98 -0.84 -2.07
N PRO A 129 11.37 0.25 -2.75
CA PRO A 129 12.36 0.21 -3.83
C PRO A 129 13.76 -0.24 -3.38
N HIS A 130 14.05 -0.18 -2.07
CA HIS A 130 15.31 -0.68 -1.53
C HIS A 130 15.43 -2.21 -1.65
N PHE A 131 14.31 -2.94 -1.60
CA PHE A 131 14.31 -4.39 -1.86
C PHE A 131 14.66 -4.71 -3.31
N MET A 132 14.36 -3.81 -4.26
CA MET A 132 14.67 -4.02 -5.68
C MET A 132 16.14 -3.72 -6.02
N MET A 133 16.87 -2.96 -5.18
CA MET A 133 18.28 -2.62 -5.42
C MET A 133 19.27 -3.62 -4.79
N LEU A 134 18.79 -4.57 -3.98
CA LEU A 134 19.58 -5.60 -3.30
C LEU A 134 19.48 -6.99 -3.96
N GLY A 135 18.87 -7.07 -5.15
CA GLY A 135 18.80 -8.27 -5.99
C GLY A 135 20.05 -8.47 -6.84
#